data_AF-A0A164HUI0-F1
#
_entry.id   AF-A0A164HUI0-F1
#
_cell.length_a   1.000
_cell.length_b   1.000
_cell.length_c   1.000
_cell.angle_alpha   90.00
_cell.angle_beta   90.00
_cell.angle_gamma   90.00
#
_symmetry.space_group_name_H-M   'P 1'
#
loop_
_entity.id
_entity.type
_entity.pdbx_description
1 polymer ?
#
loop_
_entity_poly.entity_id
_entity_poly.type
_entity_poly.pdbx_seq_one_letter_code
_entity_poly.pdbx_strand_id
1 'polypeptide(L)'
;WYGPIAAMQGVNLQVEKGQMVAVLGANGAGKTTLLNTLAGVIDPFKGQVLLAEQAIHGLDADEVCRRGLVLVPEGRQIYPFLSVRENLKMG
;
A
#
# COMPACT_ATOMS: atom_id res chain seq x y z
N TRP A 1 3.36 -3.13 -13.67
CA TRP A 1 4.56 -3.16 -14.53
C TRP A 1 5.28 -1.84 -14.39
N TYR A 2 6.61 -1.82 -14.35
CA TYR A 2 7.41 -0.60 -14.43
C TYR A 2 8.20 -0.66 -15.73
N GLY A 3 7.68 0.03 -16.77
CA GLY A 3 8.18 -0.16 -18.14
C GLY A 3 8.15 -1.65 -18.53
N PRO A 4 9.28 -2.24 -18.95
CA PRO A 4 9.33 -3.64 -19.38
C PRO A 4 9.36 -4.66 -18.22
N ILE A 5 9.44 -4.22 -16.95
CA ILE A 5 9.67 -5.11 -15.81
C ILE A 5 8.36 -5.41 -15.08
N ALA A 6 8.05 -6.71 -14.95
CA ALA A 6 7.01 -7.21 -14.06
C ALA A 6 7.54 -7.26 -12.61
N ALA A 7 7.30 -6.19 -11.84
CA ALA A 7 7.73 -6.12 -10.43
C ALA A 7 6.99 -7.09 -9.49
N MET A 8 5.82 -7.60 -9.90
CA MET A 8 5.06 -8.62 -9.19
C MET A 8 4.50 -9.63 -10.19
N GLN A 9 4.50 -10.90 -9.82
CA GLN A 9 3.98 -12.00 -10.64
C GLN A 9 3.17 -12.97 -9.77
N GLY A 10 1.84 -12.98 -9.93
CA GLY A 10 0.97 -13.99 -9.31
C GLY A 10 0.99 -14.02 -7.78
N VAL A 11 1.02 -12.86 -7.13
CA VAL A 11 1.01 -12.77 -5.66
C VAL A 11 -0.39 -13.06 -5.11
N ASN A 12 -0.49 -13.99 -4.16
CA ASN A 12 -1.69 -14.24 -3.37
C ASN A 12 -1.37 -13.96 -1.90
N LEU A 13 -2.16 -13.10 -1.27
CA LEU A 13 -2.01 -12.73 0.13
C LEU A 13 -3.41 -12.54 0.74
N GLN A 14 -3.61 -13.07 1.94
CA GLN A 14 -4.80 -12.89 2.74
C GLN A 14 -4.36 -12.49 4.15
N VAL A 15 -4.99 -11.46 4.71
CA VAL A 15 -4.72 -10.97 6.06
C VAL A 15 -6.05 -10.85 6.79
N GLU A 16 -6.24 -11.69 7.80
CA GLU A 16 -7.48 -11.68 8.59
C GLU A 16 -7.47 -10.57 9.63
N LYS A 17 -8.66 -10.19 10.09
CA LYS A 17 -8.80 -9.20 11.16
C LYS A 17 -8.03 -9.65 12.41
N GLY A 18 -7.18 -8.76 12.93
CA GLY A 18 -6.35 -9.02 14.11
C GLY A 18 -5.04 -9.75 13.82
N GLN A 19 -4.77 -10.11 12.56
CA GLN A 19 -3.47 -10.68 12.18
C GLN A 19 -2.43 -9.60 11.91
N MET A 20 -1.18 -9.95 12.19
CA MET A 20 0.00 -9.22 11.75
C MET A 20 0.77 -10.12 10.78
N VAL A 21 1.02 -9.61 9.58
CA VAL A 21 1.73 -10.34 8.52
C VAL A 21 2.94 -9.53 8.08
N ALA A 22 4.09 -10.19 7.96
CA ALA A 22 5.32 -9.59 7.45
C ALA A 22 5.61 -10.13 6.04
N VAL A 23 5.83 -9.22 5.08
CA VAL A 23 6.28 -9.56 3.72
C VAL A 23 7.79 -9.38 3.63
N LEU A 24 8.51 -10.49 3.47
CA LEU A 24 9.97 -10.51 3.42
C LEU A 24 10.47 -10.79 1.99
N GLY A 25 11.68 -10.33 1.68
CA GLY A 25 12.32 -10.56 0.39
C GLY A 25 13.46 -9.57 0.14
N ALA A 26 14.32 -9.86 -0.84
CA ALA A 26 15.43 -8.99 -1.22
C ALA A 26 14.95 -7.62 -1.74
N ASN A 27 15.87 -6.65 -1.83
CA ASN A 27 15.60 -5.39 -2.52
C ASN A 27 15.28 -5.66 -4.00
N GLY A 28 14.26 -4.99 -4.53
CA GLY A 28 13.76 -5.25 -5.88
C GLY A 28 12.78 -6.42 -6.01
N ALA A 29 12.52 -7.18 -4.94
CA ALA A 29 11.55 -8.30 -4.97
C ALA A 29 10.07 -7.88 -5.12
N GLY A 30 9.77 -6.59 -5.31
CA GLY A 30 8.40 -6.09 -5.50
C GLY A 30 7.64 -5.73 -4.22
N LYS A 31 8.27 -5.74 -3.03
CA LYS A 31 7.61 -5.42 -1.74
C LYS A 31 6.96 -4.03 -1.75
N THR A 32 7.71 -3.00 -2.13
CA THR A 32 7.18 -1.63 -2.21
C THR A 32 6.09 -1.51 -3.27
N THR A 33 6.22 -2.23 -4.39
CA THR A 33 5.17 -2.30 -5.42
C THR A 33 3.90 -2.93 -4.87
N LEU A 34 4.00 -4.01 -4.09
CA LEU A 34 2.85 -4.65 -3.45
C LEU A 34 2.16 -3.67 -2.50
N LEU A 35 2.90 -3.02 -1.60
CA LEU A 35 2.33 -2.05 -0.66
C LEU A 35 1.67 -0.86 -1.37
N ASN A 36 2.31 -0.31 -2.40
CA ASN A 36 1.73 0.76 -3.22
C ASN A 36 0.48 0.31 -3.98
N THR A 37 0.44 -0.95 -4.43
CA THR A 37 -0.74 -1.52 -5.08
C THR A 37 -1.91 -1.65 -4.10
N LEU A 38 -1.65 -2.15 -2.88
CA LEU A 38 -2.66 -2.24 -1.84
C LEU A 38 -3.21 -0.87 -1.43
N ALA A 39 -2.35 0.16 -1.45
CA ALA A 39 -2.70 1.54 -1.09
C ALA A 39 -3.39 2.35 -2.20
N GLY A 40 -3.67 1.76 -3.38
CA GLY A 40 -4.27 2.48 -4.50
C GLY A 40 -3.34 3.49 -5.18
N VAL A 41 -2.03 3.47 -4.90
CA VAL A 41 -1.04 4.34 -5.55
C VAL A 41 -0.72 3.85 -6.96
N ILE A 42 -0.83 2.53 -7.17
CA ILE A 42 -0.58 1.87 -8.45
C ILE A 42 -1.65 0.82 -8.65
N ASP A 43 -2.28 0.80 -9.82
CA ASP A 43 -3.26 -0.23 -10.12
C ASP A 43 -2.61 -1.56 -10.53
N PRO A 44 -3.16 -2.71 -10.09
CA PRO A 44 -2.71 -4.00 -10.55
C PRO A 44 -3.05 -4.18 -12.03
N PHE A 45 -2.10 -4.66 -12.83
CA PHE A 45 -2.36 -4.95 -14.24
C PHE A 45 -3.34 -6.13 -14.44
N LYS A 46 -3.31 -7.09 -13.51
CA LYS A 46 -4.19 -8.26 -13.43
C LYS A 46 -4.42 -8.63 -11.97
N GLY A 47 -5.55 -9.28 -11.70
CA GLY A 47 -5.96 -9.65 -10.35
C GLY A 47 -6.79 -8.55 -9.70
N GLN A 48 -7.06 -8.71 -8.41
CA GLN A 48 -7.89 -7.80 -7.64
C GLN A 48 -7.33 -7.61 -6.24
N VAL A 49 -7.57 -6.43 -5.68
CA VAL A 49 -7.35 -6.13 -4.27
C VAL A 49 -8.72 -5.95 -3.61
N LEU A 50 -8.94 -6.68 -2.51
CA LEU A 50 -10.15 -6.62 -1.71
C LEU A 50 -9.81 -6.12 -0.30
N LEU A 51 -10.60 -5.19 0.23
CA LEU A 51 -10.57 -4.76 1.63
C LEU A 51 -11.95 -5.00 2.23
N ALA A 52 -12.02 -5.85 3.26
CA ALA A 52 -13.29 -6.26 3.87
C ALA A 52 -14.33 -6.71 2.82
N GLU A 53 -13.91 -7.63 1.93
CA GLU A 53 -14.70 -8.17 0.81
C GLU A 53 -15.08 -7.18 -0.30
N GLN A 54 -14.62 -5.92 -0.23
CA GLN A 54 -14.90 -4.91 -1.25
C GLN A 54 -13.70 -4.68 -2.16
N ALA A 55 -13.93 -4.67 -3.47
CA ALA A 55 -12.89 -4.31 -4.44
C ALA A 55 -12.46 -2.84 -4.24
N ILE A 56 -11.15 -2.64 -4.12
CA ILE A 56 -10.54 -1.31 -3.97
C ILE A 56 -9.52 -0.96 -5.06
N HIS A 57 -9.21 -1.89 -5.96
CA HIS A 57 -8.41 -1.58 -7.15
C HIS A 57 -9.22 -0.65 -8.09
N GLY A 58 -8.55 0.28 -8.77
CA GLY A 58 -9.18 1.32 -9.58
C GLY A 58 -9.70 2.52 -8.79
N LEU A 59 -9.65 2.49 -7.45
CA LEU A 59 -9.95 3.65 -6.63
C LEU A 59 -8.69 4.50 -6.44
N ASP A 60 -8.88 5.81 -6.36
CA ASP A 60 -7.81 6.73 -6.00
C ASP A 60 -7.31 6.46 -4.57
N ALA A 61 -6.02 6.70 -4.33
CA ALA A 61 -5.38 6.38 -3.05
C ALA A 61 -6.03 7.06 -1.83
N ASP A 62 -6.60 8.27 -2.00
CA ASP A 62 -7.31 8.98 -0.94
C ASP A 62 -8.66 8.32 -0.60
N GLU A 63 -9.35 7.73 -1.58
CA GLU A 63 -10.56 6.94 -1.40
C GLU A 63 -10.24 5.61 -0.67
N VAL A 64 -9.14 4.95 -1.04
CA VAL A 64 -8.65 3.74 -0.34
C VAL A 64 -8.32 4.06 1.12
N CYS A 65 -7.63 5.17 1.37
CA CYS A 65 -7.31 5.64 2.72
C CYS A 65 -8.56 5.89 3.56
N ARG A 66 -9.57 6.58 3.01
CA ARG A 66 -10.87 6.81 3.69
C ARG A 66 -11.60 5.53 4.09
N ARG A 67 -11.35 4.40 3.40
CA ARG A 67 -11.92 3.08 3.73
C ARG A 67 -11.14 2.34 4.83
N GLY A 68 -10.05 2.93 5.32
CA GLY A 68 -9.31 2.43 6.48
C GLY A 68 -8.02 1.66 6.15
N LEU A 69 -7.55 1.68 4.90
CA LEU A 69 -6.23 1.13 4.53
C LEU A 69 -5.23 2.28 4.39
N VAL A 70 -4.29 2.36 5.35
CA VAL A 70 -3.29 3.43 5.42
C VAL A 70 -1.91 2.88 5.11
N LEU A 71 -1.16 3.58 4.24
CA LEU A 71 0.23 3.27 3.94
C LEU A 71 1.16 4.18 4.74
N VAL A 72 2.10 3.59 5.46
CA VAL A 72 3.24 4.31 6.05
C VAL A 72 4.47 4.03 5.21
N PRO A 73 4.90 4.96 4.33
CA PRO A 73 5.99 4.72 3.40
C PRO A 73 7.37 4.72 4.10
N GLU A 74 8.35 4.12 3.43
CA GLU A 74 9.75 4.20 3.83
C GLU A 74 10.28 5.65 3.75
N GLY A 75 11.38 5.94 4.45
CA GLY A 75 12.07 7.22 4.33
C GLY A 75 11.54 8.34 5.23
N ARG A 76 10.69 8.02 6.22
CA ARG A 76 10.21 8.96 7.25
C ARG A 76 9.63 10.23 6.62
N GLN A 77 8.56 10.08 5.85
CA GLN A 77 7.85 11.18 5.18
C GLN A 77 7.04 12.03 6.16
N ILE A 78 7.74 12.67 7.10
CA ILE A 78 7.19 13.65 8.05
C ILE A 78 7.42 15.06 7.54
N TYR A 79 6.67 16.02 8.04
CA TYR A 79 6.87 17.44 7.74
C TYR A 79 7.88 18.02 8.75
N PRO A 80 9.15 18.23 8.35
CA PRO A 80 10.24 18.49 9.29
C PRO A 80 10.15 19.86 9.97
N PHE A 81 9.40 20.79 9.39
CA PHE A 81 9.21 22.14 9.91
C PHE A 81 7.99 22.27 10.83
N LEU A 82 7.28 21.17 11.08
CA LEU A 82 6.11 21.14 11.96
C LEU A 82 6.43 20.41 13.25
N SER A 83 5.77 20.81 14.33
CA SER A 83 5.82 20.09 15.60
C SER A 83 5.24 18.68 15.47
N VAL A 84 5.53 17.82 16.45
CA VAL A 84 4.92 16.48 16.54
C VAL A 84 3.39 16.57 16.53
N ARG A 85 2.82 17.53 17.27
CA ARG A 85 1.37 17.71 17.35
C ARG A 85 0.75 18.11 16.01
N GLU A 86 1.43 18.94 15.24
CA GLU A 86 0.96 19.37 13.92
C GLU A 86 1.06 18.22 12.91
N ASN A 87 2.15 17.44 12.92
CA ASN A 87 2.25 16.22 12.11
C ASN A 87 1.11 15.24 12.40
N LEU A 88 0.79 15.00 13.68
CA LEU A 88 -0.30 14.12 14.10
C LEU A 88 -1.71 14.64 13.75
N LYS A 89 -1.87 15.94 13.49
CA LYS A 89 -3.16 16.53 13.09
C LYS A 89 -3.40 16.47 11.58
N MET A 90 -2.33 16.36 10.79
CA MET A 90 -2.42 16.32 9.33
C MET A 90 -2.56 14.90 8.78
N GLY A 91 -2.02 13.91 9.50
CA GLY A 91 -2.27 12.49 9.23
C GLY A 91 -3.65 12.07 9.72
#